data_AF-A0A2V9PYB9-F1
#
_entry.id   AF-A0A2V9PYB9-F1
#
_cell.length_a   1.000
_cell.length_b   1.000
_cell.length_c   1.000
_cell.angle_alpha   90.00
_cell.angle_beta   90.00
_cell.angle_gamma   90.00
#
_symmetry.space_group_name_H-M   'P 1'
#
loop_
_entity.id
_entity.type
_entity.pdbx_description
1 polymer ?
#
loop_
_entity_poly.entity_id
_entity_poly.type
_entity_poly.pdbx_seq_one_letter_code
_entity_poly.pdbx_strand_id
1 'polypeptide(L)'
;MVLISAGLTSLSLLLVRQSVQSQARQEIVEGLRNSVSTFLSFHREQQITLSHSADLLADLPNLRALMTTNHEATIQDGSTPLWHLANSDLFVLADPSGKVVALHTNTPGFTREMAQSALNSSLERQERWWFGARHLYAVFLKPIYFGPASADKLLGFLIIGYETDDRVASQISRITSSKVAFYYGDALVTSTLGPQNRAELEQSSASQIETAQSTSFQLGDERFLATRVDLAAQGSPNVRLLVLKSYDEATAYLRKINRLLLALGLIAVVIGSALVFLISHTFTR
;
A
#
# COMPACT_ATOMS: atom_id res chain seq x y z
N MET A 1 -0.19 -44.69 -37.72
CA MET A 1 -0.14 -44.76 -36.24
C MET A 1 0.69 -43.61 -35.64
N VAL A 2 1.95 -43.41 -36.02
CA VAL A 2 2.83 -42.34 -35.46
C VAL A 2 2.30 -40.91 -35.66
N LEU A 3 1.69 -40.61 -36.82
CA LEU A 3 1.09 -39.30 -37.09
C LEU A 3 -0.13 -38.99 -36.18
N ILE A 4 -0.86 -40.03 -35.77
CA ILE A 4 -2.06 -39.89 -34.95
C ILE A 4 -1.67 -39.63 -33.49
N SER A 5 -0.67 -40.33 -32.97
CA SER A 5 -0.12 -40.05 -31.64
C SER A 5 0.53 -38.68 -31.57
N ALA A 6 1.32 -38.28 -32.59
CA ALA A 6 1.95 -36.96 -32.61
C ALA A 6 0.93 -35.82 -32.68
N GLY A 7 -0.13 -35.99 -33.49
CA GLY A 7 -1.24 -35.03 -33.55
C GLY A 7 -1.98 -34.90 -32.22
N LEU A 8 -2.23 -36.02 -31.54
CA LEU A 8 -2.94 -36.05 -30.26
C LEU A 8 -2.13 -35.42 -29.13
N THR A 9 -0.81 -35.66 -29.07
CA THR A 9 0.08 -35.02 -28.09
C THR A 9 0.20 -33.51 -28.35
N SER A 10 0.29 -33.09 -29.62
CA SER A 10 0.36 -31.68 -29.99
C SER A 10 -0.94 -30.94 -29.63
N LEU A 11 -2.09 -31.56 -29.89
CA LEU A 11 -3.40 -31.00 -29.53
C LEU A 11 -3.59 -30.93 -28.01
N SER A 12 -3.17 -31.96 -27.27
CA SER A 12 -3.21 -31.98 -25.81
C SER A 12 -2.33 -30.88 -25.20
N LEU A 13 -1.12 -30.68 -25.72
CA LEU A 13 -0.23 -29.60 -25.30
C LEU A 13 -0.81 -28.21 -25.61
N LEU A 14 -1.46 -28.05 -26.77
CA LEU A 14 -2.13 -26.80 -27.15
C LEU A 14 -3.31 -26.46 -26.21
N LEU A 15 -4.13 -27.46 -25.87
CA LEU A 15 -5.27 -27.28 -24.96
C LEU A 15 -4.81 -26.97 -23.54
N VAL A 16 -3.77 -27.63 -23.05
CA VAL A 16 -3.15 -27.31 -21.75
C VAL A 16 -2.58 -25.90 -21.77
N ARG A 17 -1.89 -25.50 -22.84
CA ARG A 17 -1.33 -24.15 -22.99
C ARG A 17 -2.41 -23.06 -22.95
N GLN A 18 -3.55 -23.27 -23.61
CA GLN A 18 -4.66 -22.32 -23.61
C GLN A 18 -5.39 -22.26 -22.26
N SER A 19 -5.63 -23.41 -21.63
CA SER A 19 -6.33 -23.50 -20.34
C SER A 19 -5.53 -22.83 -19.20
N VAL A 20 -4.22 -23.09 -19.16
CA VAL A 20 -3.32 -22.51 -18.15
C VAL A 20 -3.24 -20.97 -18.27
N GLN A 21 -3.39 -20.42 -19.47
CA GLN A 21 -3.31 -18.97 -19.70
C GLN A 21 -4.58 -18.22 -19.25
N SER A 22 -5.76 -18.86 -19.27
CA SER A 22 -7.01 -18.24 -18.80
C SER A 22 -7.17 -18.33 -17.27
N GLN A 23 -6.76 -19.44 -16.65
CA GLN A 23 -6.79 -19.62 -15.19
C GLN A 23 -5.87 -18.63 -14.47
N ALA A 24 -4.67 -18.38 -15.01
CA ALA A 24 -3.74 -17.42 -14.44
C ALA A 24 -4.34 -16.00 -14.36
N ARG A 25 -5.17 -15.60 -15.34
CA ARG A 25 -5.82 -14.27 -15.32
C ARG A 25 -6.91 -14.18 -14.25
N GLN A 26 -7.69 -15.24 -14.06
CA GLN A 26 -8.74 -15.29 -13.03
C GLN A 26 -8.14 -15.32 -11.62
N GLU A 27 -7.11 -16.13 -11.40
CA GLU A 27 -6.43 -16.26 -10.11
C GLU A 27 -5.71 -14.96 -9.69
N ILE A 28 -5.20 -14.18 -10.64
CA ILE A 28 -4.61 -12.86 -10.37
C ILE A 28 -5.68 -11.83 -9.99
N VAL A 29 -6.84 -11.82 -10.65
CA VAL A 29 -7.95 -10.90 -10.34
C VAL A 29 -8.59 -11.24 -8.99
N GLU A 30 -8.77 -12.52 -8.69
CA GLU A 30 -9.24 -12.97 -7.37
C GLU A 30 -8.23 -12.69 -6.27
N GLY A 31 -6.94 -12.95 -6.53
CA GLY A 31 -5.87 -12.61 -5.61
C GLY A 31 -5.74 -11.11 -5.34
N LEU A 32 -6.04 -10.26 -6.33
CA LEU A 32 -6.03 -8.80 -6.15
C LEU A 32 -7.20 -8.32 -5.29
N ARG A 33 -8.41 -8.87 -5.50
CA ARG A 33 -9.58 -8.57 -4.65
C ARG A 33 -9.37 -8.99 -3.20
N ASN A 34 -8.79 -10.18 -2.96
CA ASN A 34 -8.44 -10.62 -1.62
C ASN A 34 -7.34 -9.76 -0.99
N SER A 35 -6.33 -9.35 -1.77
CA SER A 35 -5.26 -8.47 -1.27
C SER A 35 -5.80 -7.10 -0.84
N VAL A 36 -6.75 -6.54 -1.61
CA VAL A 36 -7.42 -5.27 -1.26
C VAL A 36 -8.27 -5.42 -0.01
N SER A 37 -9.03 -6.51 0.16
CA SER A 37 -9.85 -6.71 1.36
C SER A 37 -9.00 -6.93 2.61
N THR A 38 -7.92 -7.72 2.52
CA THR A 38 -6.95 -7.87 3.61
C THR A 38 -6.30 -6.55 3.98
N PHE A 39 -5.92 -5.74 2.99
CA PHE A 39 -5.38 -4.41 3.22
C PHE A 39 -6.37 -3.49 3.97
N LEU A 40 -7.62 -3.43 3.50
CA LEU A 40 -8.66 -2.60 4.14
C LEU A 40 -8.94 -3.05 5.58
N SER A 41 -8.94 -4.35 5.85
CA SER A 41 -9.10 -4.89 7.21
C SER A 41 -7.92 -4.52 8.11
N PHE A 42 -6.68 -4.73 7.64
CA PHE A 42 -5.47 -4.39 8.39
C PHE A 42 -5.41 -2.89 8.71
N HIS A 43 -5.70 -2.05 7.70
CA HIS A 43 -5.72 -0.60 7.87
C HIS A 43 -6.78 -0.17 8.91
N ARG A 44 -7.98 -0.78 8.87
CA ARG A 44 -9.03 -0.49 9.85
C ARG A 44 -8.63 -0.91 11.27
N GLU A 45 -8.02 -2.08 11.44
CA GLU A 45 -7.55 -2.55 12.75
C GLU A 45 -6.46 -1.63 13.32
N GLN A 46 -5.48 -1.25 12.50
CA GLN A 46 -4.43 -0.32 12.88
C GLN A 46 -5.00 1.05 13.30
N GLN A 47 -5.97 1.59 12.56
CA GLN A 47 -6.63 2.85 12.92
C GLN A 47 -7.34 2.79 14.28
N ILE A 48 -7.95 1.66 14.63
CA ILE A 48 -8.61 1.48 15.93
C ILE A 48 -7.57 1.52 17.06
N THR A 49 -6.48 0.76 16.93
CA THR A 49 -5.41 0.73 17.94
C THR A 49 -4.75 2.10 18.13
N LEU A 50 -4.45 2.80 17.03
CA LEU A 50 -3.82 4.12 17.07
C LEU A 50 -4.76 5.19 17.63
N SER A 51 -6.05 5.14 17.28
CA SER A 51 -7.06 6.03 17.87
C SER A 51 -7.17 5.83 19.39
N HIS A 52 -7.22 4.58 19.87
CA HIS A 52 -7.27 4.30 21.29
C HIS A 52 -6.01 4.79 22.02
N SER A 53 -4.84 4.62 21.41
CA SER A 53 -3.59 5.12 21.98
C SER A 53 -3.61 6.65 22.08
N ALA A 54 -4.13 7.34 21.07
CA ALA A 54 -4.30 8.79 21.09
C ALA A 54 -5.30 9.26 22.16
N ASP A 55 -6.40 8.52 22.38
CA ASP A 55 -7.36 8.80 23.46
C ASP A 55 -6.69 8.73 24.83
N LEU A 56 -5.92 7.67 25.08
CA LEU A 56 -5.18 7.50 26.35
C LEU A 56 -4.16 8.62 26.58
N LEU A 57 -3.48 9.07 25.52
CA LEU A 57 -2.52 10.18 25.58
C LEU A 57 -3.19 11.52 25.87
N ALA A 58 -4.34 11.79 25.24
CA ALA A 58 -5.15 13.00 25.48
C ALA A 58 -5.65 13.09 26.94
N ASP A 59 -5.87 11.93 27.56
CA ASP A 59 -6.33 11.81 28.94
C ASP A 59 -5.21 11.83 30.00
N LEU A 60 -3.93 11.89 29.59
CA LEU A 60 -2.82 11.92 30.53
C LEU A 60 -2.87 13.18 31.42
N PRO A 61 -2.79 13.02 32.76
CA PRO A 61 -2.75 14.16 33.69
C PRO A 61 -1.64 15.15 33.37
N ASN A 62 -0.46 14.64 32.98
CA ASN A 62 0.70 15.47 32.65
C ASN A 62 0.45 16.33 31.39
N LEU A 63 -0.21 15.76 30.37
CA LEU A 63 -0.57 16.52 29.16
C LEU A 63 -1.59 17.61 29.50
N ARG A 64 -2.62 17.27 30.27
CA ARG A 64 -3.65 18.23 30.69
C ARG A 64 -3.04 19.37 31.51
N ALA A 65 -2.18 19.05 32.48
CA ALA A 65 -1.46 20.04 33.27
C ALA A 65 -0.62 20.97 32.38
N LEU A 66 0.10 20.41 31.39
CA LEU A 66 0.87 21.20 30.43
C LEU A 66 -0.02 22.19 29.65
N MET A 67 -1.17 21.73 29.17
CA MET A 67 -2.12 22.57 28.43
C MET A 67 -2.75 23.68 29.28
N THR A 68 -2.78 23.55 30.61
CA THR A 68 -3.28 24.64 31.49
C THR A 68 -2.32 25.82 31.65
N THR A 69 -1.04 25.64 31.27
CA THR A 69 -0.02 26.70 31.41
C THR A 69 -0.27 27.89 30.49
N ASN A 70 -1.02 27.71 29.39
CA ASN A 70 -1.30 28.71 28.36
C ASN A 70 -0.04 29.43 27.82
N HIS A 71 1.13 28.81 27.93
CA HIS A 71 2.40 29.40 27.53
C HIS A 71 3.09 28.54 26.47
N GLU A 72 3.14 29.05 25.24
CA GLU A 72 3.56 28.32 24.04
C GLU A 72 4.95 27.67 24.19
N ALA A 73 5.95 28.42 24.67
CA ALA A 73 7.30 27.89 24.84
C ALA A 73 7.36 26.78 25.91
N THR A 74 6.56 26.89 26.97
CA THR A 74 6.49 25.87 28.03
C THR A 74 5.81 24.61 27.51
N ILE A 75 4.74 24.76 26.72
CA ILE A 75 4.03 23.64 26.10
C ILE A 75 4.92 22.93 25.07
N GLN A 76 5.66 23.66 24.24
CA GLN A 76 6.61 23.09 23.28
C GLN A 76 7.70 22.26 23.98
N ASP A 77 8.35 22.82 25.00
CA ASP A 77 9.43 22.15 25.71
C ASP A 77 8.91 20.94 26.52
N GLY A 78 7.85 21.15 27.31
CA GLY A 78 7.24 20.13 28.17
C GLY A 78 6.52 19.01 27.43
N SER A 79 6.23 19.16 26.14
CA SER A 79 5.60 18.10 25.33
C SER A 79 6.59 17.10 24.73
N THR A 80 7.89 17.38 24.79
CA THR A 80 8.94 16.48 24.25
C THR A 80 8.88 15.06 24.82
N PRO A 81 8.76 14.84 26.15
CA PRO A 81 8.65 13.48 26.70
C PRO A 81 7.36 12.77 26.28
N LEU A 82 6.27 13.53 26.08
CA LEU A 82 4.98 12.99 25.66
C LEU A 82 5.01 12.57 24.19
N TRP A 83 5.73 13.31 23.34
CA TRP A 83 5.96 12.92 21.95
C TRP A 83 6.73 11.60 21.85
N HIS A 84 7.82 11.44 22.63
CA HIS A 84 8.55 10.18 22.66
C HIS A 84 7.70 9.01 23.18
N LEU A 85 6.83 9.25 24.17
CA LEU A 85 5.89 8.25 24.66
C LEU A 85 4.86 7.83 23.60
N ALA A 86 4.40 8.80 22.78
CA ALA A 86 3.47 8.54 21.69
C ALA A 86 4.09 7.74 20.54
N ASN A 87 5.43 7.75 20.42
CA ASN A 87 6.18 7.08 19.35
C ASN A 87 5.62 7.40 17.96
N SER A 88 5.33 8.69 17.71
CA SER A 88 4.71 9.18 16.48
C SER A 88 5.69 10.01 15.65
N ASP A 89 5.47 10.06 14.34
CA ASP A 89 6.29 10.85 13.41
C ASP A 89 5.91 12.32 13.40
N LEU A 90 4.69 12.61 13.82
CA LEU A 90 4.15 13.94 14.02
C LEU A 90 3.39 14.00 15.35
N PHE A 91 3.62 15.04 16.12
CA PHE A 91 2.91 15.32 17.37
C PHE A 91 2.66 16.82 17.46
N VAL A 92 1.39 17.22 17.51
CA VAL A 92 0.99 18.62 17.51
C VAL A 92 0.00 18.86 18.65
N LEU A 93 0.22 19.96 19.36
CA LEU A 93 -0.74 20.47 20.34
C LEU A 93 -1.28 21.79 19.84
N ALA A 94 -2.60 21.93 19.93
CA ALA A 94 -3.29 23.18 19.65
C ALA A 94 -4.08 23.64 20.87
N ASP A 95 -4.18 24.94 21.04
CA ASP A 95 -5.00 25.55 22.09
C ASP A 95 -6.51 25.41 21.79
N PRO A 96 -7.41 25.86 22.68
CA PRO A 96 -8.86 25.77 22.45
C PRO A 96 -9.34 26.55 21.23
N SER A 97 -8.58 27.53 20.75
CA SER A 97 -8.90 28.31 19.54
C SER A 97 -8.47 27.61 18.26
N GLY A 98 -7.76 26.48 18.36
CA GLY A 98 -7.19 25.77 17.23
C GLY A 98 -5.84 26.34 16.78
N LYS A 99 -5.20 27.21 17.55
CA LYS A 99 -3.83 27.68 17.25
C LYS A 99 -2.82 26.62 17.68
N VAL A 100 -1.90 26.25 16.78
CA VAL A 100 -0.80 25.33 17.08
C VAL A 100 0.16 25.99 18.08
N VAL A 101 0.30 25.36 19.25
CA VAL A 101 1.17 25.80 20.36
C VAL A 101 2.40 24.91 20.54
N ALA A 102 2.36 23.66 20.09
CA ALA A 102 3.54 22.81 20.00
C ALA A 102 3.53 21.95 18.74
N LEU A 103 4.72 21.72 18.18
CA LEU A 103 4.95 20.84 17.04
C LEU A 103 6.24 20.05 17.28
N HIS A 104 6.15 18.73 17.19
CA HIS A 104 7.29 17.82 17.09
C HIS A 104 7.13 16.96 15.85
N THR A 105 8.21 16.76 15.12
CA THR A 105 8.22 15.92 13.92
C THR A 105 9.59 15.24 13.78
N ASN A 106 9.59 13.99 13.33
CA ASN A 106 10.81 13.27 12.95
C ASN A 106 11.38 13.75 11.61
N THR A 107 10.58 14.48 10.84
CA THR A 107 10.83 14.72 9.43
C THR A 107 11.17 16.19 9.20
N PRO A 108 12.37 16.50 8.67
CA PRO A 108 12.79 17.87 8.48
C PRO A 108 11.93 18.57 7.41
N GLY A 109 11.50 19.79 7.71
CA GLY A 109 10.79 20.65 6.77
C GLY A 109 9.27 20.75 6.98
N PHE A 110 8.67 19.94 7.86
CA PHE A 110 7.28 20.13 8.25
C PHE A 110 7.18 21.28 9.27
N THR A 111 6.64 22.43 8.84
CA THR A 111 6.63 23.66 9.66
C THR A 111 5.34 23.83 10.45
N ARG A 112 5.37 24.74 11.43
CA ARG A 112 4.19 25.09 12.25
C ARG A 112 3.06 25.68 11.41
N GLU A 113 3.39 26.42 10.35
CA GLU A 113 2.42 27.00 9.42
C GLU A 113 1.71 25.90 8.62
N MET A 114 2.45 24.87 8.20
CA MET A 114 1.86 23.69 7.54
C MET A 114 0.92 22.94 8.50
N ALA A 115 1.35 22.74 9.75
CA ALA A 115 0.53 22.13 10.79
C ALA A 115 -0.76 22.94 11.05
N GLN A 116 -0.67 24.27 11.09
CA GLN A 116 -1.81 25.15 11.29
C GLN A 116 -2.82 25.06 10.14
N SER A 117 -2.33 25.11 8.88
CA SER A 117 -3.20 24.99 7.71
C SER A 117 -3.90 23.63 7.64
N ALA A 118 -3.16 22.56 7.96
CA ALA A 118 -3.70 21.21 7.96
C ALA A 118 -4.71 21.00 9.11
N LEU A 119 -4.44 21.55 10.29
CA LEU A 119 -5.35 21.52 11.43
C LEU A 119 -6.68 22.22 11.14
N ASN A 120 -6.65 23.40 10.51
CA ASN A 120 -7.86 24.11 10.12
C ASN A 120 -8.72 23.24 9.19
N SER A 121 -8.09 22.59 8.22
CA SER A 121 -8.77 21.67 7.29
C SER A 121 -9.32 20.43 8.01
N SER A 122 -8.59 19.88 8.99
CA SER A 122 -9.07 18.78 9.83
C SER A 122 -10.25 19.15 10.72
N LEU A 123 -10.27 20.36 11.28
CA LEU A 123 -11.37 20.81 12.13
C LEU A 123 -12.64 21.11 11.31
N GLU A 124 -12.50 21.73 10.14
CA GLU A 124 -13.63 22.09 9.26
C GLU A 124 -14.20 20.88 8.49
N ARG A 125 -13.32 20.03 7.97
CA ARG A 125 -13.69 18.96 7.02
C ARG A 125 -13.50 17.56 7.56
N GLN A 126 -13.11 17.43 8.83
CA GLN A 126 -12.78 16.14 9.46
C GLN A 126 -11.70 15.36 8.68
N GLU A 127 -10.79 16.08 8.01
CA GLU A 127 -9.69 15.49 7.26
C GLU A 127 -8.75 14.74 8.21
N ARG A 128 -8.41 13.50 7.84
CA ARG A 128 -7.57 12.60 8.66
C ARG A 128 -6.17 12.41 8.08
N TRP A 129 -5.82 13.19 7.07
CA TRP A 129 -4.56 13.10 6.35
C TRP A 129 -3.92 14.47 6.26
N TRP A 130 -2.68 14.59 6.73
CA TRP A 130 -1.92 15.82 6.62
C TRP A 130 -0.80 15.63 5.60
N PHE A 131 -0.66 16.57 4.68
CA PHE A 131 0.41 16.56 3.70
C PHE A 131 1.26 17.83 3.84
N GLY A 132 2.57 17.65 3.95
CA GLY A 132 3.51 18.77 4.05
C GLY A 132 4.94 18.29 3.83
N ALA A 133 5.77 19.15 3.23
CA ALA A 133 7.16 18.85 2.90
C ALA A 133 7.37 17.55 2.09
N ARG A 134 6.39 17.13 1.28
CA ARG A 134 6.37 15.86 0.51
C ARG A 134 6.17 14.59 1.36
N HIS A 135 5.74 14.76 2.60
CA HIS A 135 5.40 13.67 3.50
C HIS A 135 3.89 13.64 3.76
N LEU A 136 3.34 12.43 3.85
CA LEU A 136 1.93 12.20 4.10
C LEU A 136 1.78 11.53 5.46
N TYR A 137 0.94 12.12 6.32
CA TYR A 137 0.70 11.64 7.67
C TYR A 137 -0.76 11.23 7.82
N ALA A 138 -0.99 10.02 8.33
CA ALA A 138 -2.29 9.62 8.87
C ALA A 138 -2.41 10.22 10.27
N VAL A 139 -3.34 11.17 10.46
CA VAL A 139 -3.48 11.91 11.72
C VAL A 139 -4.73 11.54 12.50
N PHE A 140 -4.59 11.58 13.83
CA PHE A 140 -5.65 11.36 14.80
C PHE A 140 -5.76 12.61 15.66
N LEU A 141 -6.89 13.29 15.56
CA LEU A 141 -7.21 14.50 16.31
C LEU A 141 -8.11 14.14 17.49
N LYS A 142 -7.68 14.49 18.70
CA LYS A 142 -8.39 14.24 19.96
C LYS A 142 -8.53 15.53 20.77
N PRO A 143 -9.75 15.89 21.21
CA PRO A 143 -9.93 17.02 22.12
C PRO A 143 -9.35 16.68 23.50
N ILE A 144 -8.76 17.68 24.15
CA ILE A 144 -8.22 17.59 25.51
C ILE A 144 -9.16 18.36 26.43
N TYR A 145 -9.68 17.73 27.48
CA TYR A 145 -10.61 18.37 28.43
C TYR A 145 -9.98 18.55 29.82
N PHE A 146 -10.38 19.62 30.50
CA PHE A 146 -10.12 19.82 31.92
C PHE A 146 -11.13 19.04 32.75
N GLY A 147 -10.72 17.86 33.22
CA GLY A 147 -11.59 16.94 33.96
C GLY A 147 -12.28 15.92 33.05
N PRO A 148 -13.45 15.37 33.43
CA PRO A 148 -14.19 14.45 32.56
C PRO A 148 -14.74 15.20 31.33
N ALA A 149 -14.85 14.51 30.20
CA ALA A 149 -15.37 15.10 28.95
C ALA A 149 -16.79 15.70 29.12
N SER A 150 -17.58 15.20 30.07
CA SER A 150 -18.90 15.74 30.43
C SER A 150 -18.87 17.14 31.03
N ALA A 151 -17.72 17.62 31.50
CA ALA A 151 -17.57 18.96 32.07
C ALA A 151 -17.37 20.06 30.99
N ASP A 152 -17.19 19.65 29.73
CA ASP A 152 -17.09 20.51 28.53
C ASP A 152 -16.10 21.68 28.61
N LYS A 153 -15.05 21.52 29.44
CA LYS A 153 -13.95 22.49 29.52
C LYS A 153 -12.83 22.10 28.58
N LEU A 154 -12.92 22.50 27.32
CA LEU A 154 -11.88 22.25 26.32
C LEU A 154 -10.58 23.00 26.67
N LEU A 155 -9.48 22.25 26.78
CA LEU A 155 -8.12 22.77 26.94
C LEU A 155 -7.37 22.90 25.61
N GLY A 156 -7.82 22.19 24.57
CA GLY A 156 -7.22 22.22 23.26
C GLY A 156 -7.34 20.89 22.53
N PHE A 157 -6.43 20.65 21.58
CA PHE A 157 -6.43 19.45 20.75
C PHE A 157 -5.05 18.80 20.75
N LEU A 158 -5.04 17.47 20.86
CA LEU A 158 -3.89 16.61 20.61
C LEU A 158 -4.02 16.05 19.19
N ILE A 159 -2.96 16.19 18.39
CA ILE A 159 -2.87 15.58 17.08
C ILE A 159 -1.64 14.68 17.07
N ILE A 160 -1.85 13.41 16.73
CA ILE A 160 -0.80 12.42 16.55
C ILE A 160 -0.84 11.96 15.10
N GLY A 161 0.31 12.03 14.42
CA GLY A 161 0.44 11.58 13.03
C GLY A 161 1.51 10.52 12.85
N TYR A 162 1.24 9.58 11.97
CA TYR A 162 2.17 8.54 11.54
C TYR A 162 2.45 8.71 10.06
N GLU A 163 3.73 8.71 9.70
CA GLU A 163 4.13 8.91 8.31
C GLU A 163 3.82 7.67 7.47
N THR A 164 3.27 7.90 6.27
CA THR A 164 3.16 6.85 5.25
C THR A 164 4.46 6.80 4.46
N ASP A 165 5.43 6.10 5.01
CA ASP A 165 6.79 5.98 4.47
C ASP A 165 7.01 4.69 3.65
N ASP A 166 8.24 4.51 3.17
CA ASP A 166 8.65 3.30 2.45
C ASP A 166 8.52 2.03 3.31
N ARG A 167 8.59 2.13 4.65
CA ARG A 167 8.44 0.97 5.55
C ARG A 167 7.01 0.47 5.52
N VAL A 168 6.04 1.36 5.69
CA VAL A 168 4.61 1.04 5.58
C VAL A 168 4.31 0.46 4.21
N ALA A 169 4.80 1.09 3.14
CA ALA A 169 4.63 0.58 1.78
C ALA A 169 5.25 -0.82 1.60
N SER A 170 6.45 -1.07 2.15
CA SER A 170 7.12 -2.37 2.09
C SER A 170 6.41 -3.47 2.88
N GLN A 171 5.84 -3.14 4.05
CA GLN A 171 5.09 -4.07 4.87
C GLN A 171 3.80 -4.48 4.17
N ILE A 172 3.07 -3.52 3.60
CA ILE A 172 1.89 -3.79 2.78
C ILE A 172 2.27 -4.66 1.58
N SER A 173 3.40 -4.34 0.92
CA SER A 173 3.87 -5.12 -0.22
C SER A 173 4.14 -6.58 0.12
N ARG A 174 4.72 -6.85 1.29
CA ARG A 174 4.96 -8.22 1.78
C ARG A 174 3.66 -8.95 2.11
N ILE A 175 2.73 -8.31 2.81
CA ILE A 175 1.45 -8.92 3.22
C ILE A 175 0.58 -9.23 1.99
N THR A 176 0.55 -8.32 1.02
CA THR A 176 -0.29 -8.44 -0.18
C THR A 176 0.41 -9.15 -1.35
N SER A 177 1.69 -9.52 -1.20
CA SER A 177 2.54 -10.03 -2.30
C SER A 177 2.38 -9.21 -3.58
N SER A 178 2.29 -7.88 -3.42
CA SER A 178 2.01 -6.93 -4.50
C SER A 178 2.90 -5.69 -4.36
N LYS A 179 3.15 -4.97 -5.44
CA LYS A 179 3.80 -3.66 -5.41
C LYS A 179 2.75 -2.58 -5.10
N VAL A 180 3.17 -1.49 -4.48
CA VAL A 180 2.25 -0.46 -3.96
C VAL A 180 2.84 0.91 -4.21
N ALA A 181 2.00 1.88 -4.61
CA ALA A 181 2.37 3.28 -4.77
C ALA A 181 1.30 4.17 -4.12
N PHE A 182 1.73 5.07 -3.24
CA PHE A 182 0.86 6.02 -2.56
C PHE A 182 0.94 7.38 -3.23
N TYR A 183 -0.23 7.94 -3.51
CA TYR A 183 -0.40 9.25 -4.11
C TYR A 183 -1.20 10.17 -3.17
N TYR A 184 -0.82 11.45 -3.13
CA TYR A 184 -1.62 12.52 -2.53
C TYR A 184 -1.96 13.54 -3.61
N GLY A 185 -3.22 13.62 -4.04
CA GLY A 185 -3.52 14.26 -5.31
C GLY A 185 -2.70 13.60 -6.41
N ASP A 186 -2.06 14.36 -7.29
CA ASP A 186 -1.20 13.86 -8.38
C ASP A 186 0.27 13.60 -7.98
N ALA A 187 0.66 13.91 -6.75
CA ALA A 187 2.03 13.70 -6.28
C ALA A 187 2.23 12.26 -5.80
N LEU A 188 3.25 11.58 -6.32
CA LEU A 188 3.72 10.30 -5.79
C LEU A 188 4.48 10.54 -4.48
N VAL A 189 3.96 9.99 -3.37
CA VAL A 189 4.55 10.12 -2.04
C VAL A 189 5.61 9.04 -1.83
N THR A 190 5.20 7.77 -1.91
CA THR A 190 6.08 6.60 -1.74
C THR A 190 5.68 5.48 -2.69
N SER A 191 6.65 4.63 -3.05
CA SER A 191 6.40 3.43 -3.86
C SER A 191 7.38 2.32 -3.54
N THR A 192 6.90 1.07 -3.59
CA THR A 192 7.74 -0.14 -3.51
C THR A 192 8.26 -0.62 -4.87
N LEU A 193 8.02 0.15 -5.94
CA LEU A 193 8.56 -0.10 -7.27
C LEU A 193 10.07 0.18 -7.32
N GLY A 194 10.78 -0.52 -8.21
CA GLY A 194 12.19 -0.23 -8.47
C GLY A 194 12.39 1.18 -9.05
N PRO A 195 13.59 1.76 -8.96
CA PRO A 195 13.85 3.16 -9.34
C PRO A 195 13.45 3.50 -10.79
N GLN A 196 13.61 2.55 -11.71
CA GLN A 196 13.24 2.71 -13.12
C GLN A 196 11.72 2.79 -13.32
N ASN A 197 10.98 1.83 -12.75
CA ASN A 197 9.52 1.80 -12.82
C ASN A 197 8.89 2.95 -12.03
N ARG A 198 9.55 3.45 -10.99
CA ARG A 198 9.11 4.65 -10.26
C ARG A 198 9.16 5.89 -11.15
N ALA A 199 10.26 6.13 -11.85
CA ALA A 199 10.42 7.30 -12.72
C ALA A 199 9.41 7.28 -13.88
N GLU A 200 9.15 6.10 -14.46
CA GLU A 200 8.12 5.94 -15.49
C GLU A 200 6.69 6.12 -14.94
N LEU A 201 6.42 5.70 -13.70
CA LEU A 201 5.11 5.90 -13.06
C LEU A 201 4.87 7.39 -12.69
N GLU A 202 5.93 8.12 -12.31
CA GLU A 202 5.87 9.58 -12.10
C GLU A 202 5.64 10.34 -13.41
N GLN A 203 6.13 9.84 -14.54
CA GLN A 203 5.94 10.43 -15.88
C GLN A 203 4.59 10.03 -16.52
N SER A 204 4.13 8.81 -16.26
CA SER A 204 2.87 8.27 -16.77
C SER A 204 1.76 8.63 -15.81
N SER A 205 1.16 9.82 -15.97
CA SER A 205 0.07 10.37 -15.14
C SER A 205 -0.89 9.29 -14.61
N ALA A 206 -0.64 8.77 -13.41
CA ALA A 206 -1.45 7.75 -12.75
C ALA A 206 -2.90 8.21 -12.48
N SER A 207 -3.18 9.48 -12.73
CA SER A 207 -4.50 10.11 -12.83
C SER A 207 -5.41 9.51 -13.89
N GLN A 208 -4.88 8.79 -14.90
CA GLN A 208 -5.67 8.17 -15.97
C GLN A 208 -6.22 6.77 -15.67
N ILE A 209 -5.79 6.13 -14.58
CA ILE A 209 -6.37 4.84 -14.15
C ILE A 209 -7.83 5.13 -13.72
N GLU A 210 -8.79 4.24 -13.90
CA GLU A 210 -10.16 4.47 -13.39
C GLU A 210 -10.34 3.79 -12.03
N THR A 211 -11.13 4.40 -11.15
CA THR A 211 -11.46 3.79 -9.85
C THR A 211 -12.26 2.50 -10.10
N ALA A 212 -11.87 1.41 -9.43
CA ALA A 212 -12.52 0.09 -9.47
C ALA A 212 -12.40 -0.77 -10.75
N GLN A 213 -11.68 -0.34 -11.79
CA GLN A 213 -11.32 -1.21 -12.92
C GLN A 213 -9.83 -1.55 -12.91
N SER A 214 -9.50 -2.85 -13.01
CA SER A 214 -8.11 -3.29 -13.08
C SER A 214 -7.54 -3.01 -14.47
N THR A 215 -6.91 -1.85 -14.65
CA THR A 215 -6.27 -1.47 -15.91
C THR A 215 -4.87 -2.10 -15.97
N SER A 216 -4.60 -2.84 -17.05
CA SER A 216 -3.24 -3.32 -17.32
C SER A 216 -2.41 -2.17 -17.88
N PHE A 217 -1.25 -1.93 -17.28
CA PHE A 217 -0.26 -0.99 -17.79
C PHE A 217 1.09 -1.70 -17.94
N GLN A 218 1.96 -1.19 -18.80
CA GLN A 218 3.32 -1.70 -18.99
C GLN A 218 4.31 -0.69 -18.39
N LEU A 219 5.14 -1.14 -17.45
CA LEU A 219 6.28 -0.37 -16.91
C LEU A 219 7.55 -1.14 -17.29
N GLY A 220 8.40 -0.52 -18.10
CA GLY A 220 9.53 -1.19 -18.76
C GLY A 220 9.09 -2.44 -19.55
N ASP A 221 9.74 -3.58 -19.27
CA ASP A 221 9.45 -4.88 -19.89
C ASP A 221 8.36 -5.69 -19.17
N GLU A 222 7.81 -5.18 -18.06
CA GLU A 222 6.85 -5.90 -17.23
C GLU A 222 5.42 -5.35 -17.38
N ARG A 223 4.46 -6.26 -17.51
CA ARG A 223 3.03 -5.93 -17.47
C ARG A 223 2.53 -6.00 -16.04
N PHE A 224 1.87 -4.95 -15.60
CA PHE A 224 1.27 -4.86 -14.28
C PHE A 224 -0.23 -4.65 -14.38
N LEU A 225 -0.97 -5.19 -13.43
CA LEU A 225 -2.36 -4.85 -13.18
C LEU A 225 -2.41 -3.87 -12.01
N ALA A 226 -2.94 -2.67 -12.25
CA ALA A 226 -3.18 -1.69 -11.21
C ALA A 226 -4.62 -1.79 -10.71
N THR A 227 -4.85 -1.55 -9.42
CA THR A 227 -6.17 -1.20 -8.89
C THR A 227 -6.02 -0.04 -7.94
N ARG A 228 -6.86 0.98 -8.15
CA ARG A 228 -6.92 2.17 -7.30
C ARG A 228 -7.86 1.92 -6.12
N VAL A 229 -7.39 2.29 -4.93
CA VAL A 229 -8.18 2.35 -3.70
C VAL A 229 -8.10 3.77 -3.15
N ASP A 230 -9.24 4.42 -3.00
CA ASP A 230 -9.33 5.74 -2.38
C ASP A 230 -9.38 5.57 -0.85
N LEU A 231 -8.38 6.11 -0.15
CA LEU A 231 -8.23 6.02 1.30
C LEU A 231 -8.96 7.15 2.05
N ALA A 232 -9.39 8.19 1.34
CA ALA A 232 -10.18 9.29 1.89
C ALA A 232 -11.67 9.06 1.68
N ALA A 233 -12.47 9.21 2.73
CA ALA A 233 -13.92 9.35 2.60
C ALA A 233 -14.22 10.69 1.92
N GLN A 234 -15.21 10.70 1.01
CA GLN A 234 -15.53 11.78 0.08
C GLN A 234 -15.30 13.20 0.64
N GLY A 235 -14.41 13.99 0.01
CA GLY A 235 -14.47 15.45 0.11
C GLY A 235 -13.17 16.29 0.19
N SER A 236 -11.97 15.75 0.36
CA SER A 236 -10.69 16.54 0.38
C SER A 236 -9.46 15.62 0.22
N PRO A 237 -8.28 16.15 -0.18
CA PRO A 237 -7.44 15.55 -1.21
C PRO A 237 -7.27 14.04 -1.09
N ASN A 238 -7.71 13.36 -2.15
CA ASN A 238 -7.79 11.92 -2.20
C ASN A 238 -6.38 11.34 -2.01
N VAL A 239 -6.11 10.79 -0.82
CA VAL A 239 -5.03 9.82 -0.67
C VAL A 239 -5.41 8.63 -1.52
N ARG A 240 -4.70 8.46 -2.64
CA ARG A 240 -4.94 7.39 -3.60
C ARG A 240 -3.88 6.33 -3.39
N LEU A 241 -4.31 5.11 -3.11
CA LEU A 241 -3.43 3.96 -3.11
C LEU A 241 -3.54 3.26 -4.45
N LEU A 242 -2.40 3.06 -5.11
CA LEU A 242 -2.29 2.22 -6.28
C LEU A 242 -1.65 0.90 -5.89
N VAL A 243 -2.42 -0.18 -5.94
CA VAL A 243 -1.91 -1.54 -5.74
C VAL A 243 -1.58 -2.10 -7.11
N LEU A 244 -0.32 -2.47 -7.35
CA LEU A 244 0.20 -2.96 -8.62
C LEU A 244 0.66 -4.40 -8.46
N LYS A 245 0.18 -5.31 -9.32
CA LYS A 245 0.62 -6.72 -9.31
C LYS A 245 1.28 -7.05 -10.64
N SER A 246 2.54 -7.49 -10.62
CA SER A 246 3.27 -7.88 -11.83
C SER A 246 2.69 -9.19 -12.38
N TYR A 247 2.20 -9.13 -13.63
CA TYR A 247 1.72 -10.28 -14.38
C TYR A 247 2.87 -11.22 -14.74
N ASP A 248 4.05 -10.66 -15.02
CA ASP A 248 5.22 -11.44 -15.41
C ASP A 248 5.83 -12.20 -14.23
N GLU A 249 5.82 -11.62 -13.02
CA GLU A 249 6.24 -12.31 -11.78
C GLU A 249 5.25 -13.42 -11.39
N ALA A 250 3.94 -13.15 -11.46
CA ALA A 250 2.90 -14.14 -11.18
C ALA A 250 2.91 -15.32 -12.18
N THR A 251 3.30 -15.09 -13.43
CA THR A 251 3.36 -16.12 -14.47
C THR A 251 4.76 -16.73 -14.66
N ALA A 252 5.80 -16.24 -13.97
CA ALA A 252 7.17 -16.78 -14.06
C ALA A 252 7.24 -18.25 -13.61
N TYR A 253 6.48 -18.60 -12.57
CA TYR A 253 6.37 -19.98 -12.09
C TYR A 253 5.74 -20.91 -13.14
N LEU A 254 4.66 -20.45 -13.79
CA LEU A 254 3.99 -21.17 -14.86
C LEU A 254 4.87 -21.31 -16.11
N ARG A 255 5.66 -20.27 -16.46
CA ARG A 255 6.65 -20.34 -17.55
C ARG A 255 7.72 -21.39 -17.29
N LYS A 256 8.16 -21.55 -16.03
CA LYS A 256 9.12 -22.59 -15.64
C LYS A 256 8.53 -23.99 -15.78
N ILE A 257 7.27 -24.20 -15.39
CA ILE A 257 6.56 -25.48 -15.57
C ILE A 257 6.35 -25.78 -17.04
N ASN A 258 5.91 -24.80 -17.85
CA ASN A 258 5.70 -25.00 -19.27
C ASN A 258 7.00 -25.36 -20.00
N ARG A 259 8.13 -24.76 -19.60
CA ARG A 259 9.46 -25.13 -20.12
C ARG A 259 9.87 -26.55 -19.72
N LEU A 260 9.55 -26.99 -18.50
CA LEU A 260 9.79 -28.37 -18.06
C LEU A 260 8.90 -29.36 -18.82
N LEU A 261 7.63 -29.03 -19.06
CA LEU A 261 6.72 -29.86 -19.85
C LEU A 261 7.16 -29.96 -21.31
N LEU A 262 7.63 -28.85 -21.92
CA LEU A 262 8.22 -28.86 -23.25
C LEU A 262 9.49 -29.73 -23.32
N ALA A 263 10.37 -29.61 -22.32
CA ALA A 263 11.57 -30.44 -22.24
C ALA A 263 11.21 -31.93 -22.08
N LEU A 264 10.24 -32.25 -21.24
CA LEU A 264 9.76 -33.63 -21.03
C LEU A 264 9.11 -34.20 -22.29
N GLY A 265 8.31 -33.40 -22.98
CA GLY A 265 7.71 -33.77 -24.27
C GLY A 265 8.76 -34.04 -25.35
N LEU A 266 9.80 -33.21 -25.42
CA LEU A 266 10.91 -33.41 -26.36
C LEU A 266 11.69 -34.70 -26.05
N ILE A 267 11.96 -34.98 -24.78
CA ILE A 267 12.61 -36.23 -24.35
C ILE A 267 11.76 -37.45 -24.75
N ALA A 268 10.44 -37.40 -24.54
CA ALA A 268 9.54 -38.50 -24.91
C ALA A 268 9.57 -38.78 -26.42
N VAL A 269 9.63 -37.73 -27.26
CA VAL A 269 9.75 -37.87 -28.72
C VAL A 269 11.08 -38.50 -29.11
N VAL A 270 12.19 -38.09 -28.48
CA VAL A 270 13.53 -38.66 -28.76
C VAL A 270 13.59 -40.13 -28.37
N ILE A 271 13.09 -40.50 -27.19
CA ILE A 271 13.06 -41.89 -26.71
C ILE A 271 12.16 -42.74 -27.61
N GLY A 272 10.96 -42.24 -27.94
CA GLY A 272 10.05 -42.94 -28.85
C GLY A 272 10.66 -43.17 -30.23
N SER A 273 11.36 -42.17 -30.77
CA SER A 273 12.06 -42.27 -32.06
C SER A 273 13.20 -43.29 -32.01
N ALA A 274 14.01 -43.28 -30.94
CA ALA A 274 15.09 -44.25 -30.74
C ALA A 274 14.58 -45.69 -30.61
N LEU A 275 13.47 -45.90 -29.89
CA LEU A 275 12.86 -47.23 -29.73
C LEU A 275 12.36 -47.78 -31.07
N VAL A 276 11.70 -46.94 -31.88
CA VAL A 276 11.25 -47.31 -33.23
C VAL A 276 12.44 -47.66 -34.13
N PHE A 277 13.52 -46.89 -34.04
CA PHE A 277 14.75 -47.16 -34.80
C PHE A 277 15.38 -48.49 -34.41
N LEU A 278 15.48 -48.80 -33.11
CA LEU A 278 16.03 -50.08 -32.61
C LEU A 278 15.18 -51.28 -33.04
N ILE A 279 13.85 -51.15 -32.97
CA ILE A 279 12.93 -52.21 -33.41
C ILE A 279 13.07 -52.42 -34.92
N SER A 280 13.06 -51.33 -35.71
CA SER A 280 13.23 -51.42 -37.16
C SER A 280 14.56 -52.07 -37.54
N HIS A 281 15.65 -51.76 -36.83
CA HIS A 281 16.96 -52.33 -37.11
C HIS A 281 17.05 -53.81 -36.71
N THR A 282 16.39 -54.20 -35.62
CA THR A 282 16.38 -55.59 -35.13
C THR A 282 15.60 -56.53 -36.06
N PHE A 283 14.53 -56.06 -36.70
CA PHE A 283 13.74 -56.86 -37.65
C PHE A 283 14.31 -56.90 -39.08
N THR A 284 15.31 -56.09 -39.40
CA THR A 284 15.94 -56.04 -40.74
C THR A 284 17.15 -56.98 -40.85
N ARG A 285 17.45 -57.79 -39.82
CA ARG A 285 18.43 -58.88 -39.85
C ARG A 285 17.74 -60.23 -39.81
#